data_AF-A0A918I3T0-F1
#
_entry.id   AF-A0A918I3T0-F1
#
_cell.length_a   1.000
_cell.length_b   1.000
_cell.length_c   1.000
_cell.angle_alpha   90.00
_cell.angle_beta   90.00
_cell.angle_gamma   90.00
#
_symmetry.space_group_name_H-M   'P 1'
#
loop_
_entity.id
_entity.type
_entity.pdbx_description
1 polymer ?
#
loop_
_entity_poly.entity_id
_entity_poly.type
_entity_poly.pdbx_seq_one_letter_code
_entity_poly.pdbx_strand_id
1 'polypeptide(L)'
;MLVPAARELREALARFADVRIALSYREVPAMRRELDRISRELCAMTGARTIDDALAIADTMLTRPPRRRPAEASGATVDVATAA
;
A
#
# COMPACT_ATOMS: atom_id res chain seq x y z
N MET A 1 -16.47 -7.77 6.25
CA MET A 1 -15.00 -7.67 6.05
C MET A 1 -14.58 -6.25 6.34
N LEU A 2 -13.52 -6.07 7.12
CA LEU A 2 -12.90 -4.78 7.37
C LEU A 2 -12.13 -4.38 6.11
N VAL A 3 -12.43 -3.22 5.52
CA VAL A 3 -11.68 -2.72 4.37
C VAL A 3 -10.27 -2.35 4.86
N PRO A 4 -9.19 -2.91 4.28
CA PRO A 4 -7.83 -2.63 4.72
C PRO A 4 -7.47 -1.16 4.55
N ALA A 5 -6.63 -0.63 5.44
CA ALA A 5 -6.13 0.72 5.26
C ALA A 5 -5.22 0.78 4.02
N ALA A 6 -5.28 1.88 3.27
CA ALA A 6 -4.46 2.04 2.06
C ALA A 6 -2.94 1.95 2.34
N ARG A 7 -2.50 2.18 3.58
CA ARG A 7 -1.11 1.99 4.00
C ARG A 7 -0.76 0.50 4.09
N GLU A 8 -1.58 -0.28 4.78
CA GLU A 8 -1.38 -1.73 4.96
C GLU A 8 -1.32 -2.44 3.61
N LEU A 9 -2.20 -2.06 2.69
CA LEU A 9 -2.22 -2.60 1.33
C LEU A 9 -0.92 -2.29 0.56
N ARG A 10 -0.37 -1.06 0.68
CA ARG A 10 0.91 -0.70 0.07
C ARG A 10 2.09 -1.45 0.70
N GLU A 11 2.11 -1.60 2.02
CA GLU A 11 3.14 -2.35 2.74
C GLU A 11 3.14 -3.84 2.33
N ALA A 12 1.97 -4.44 2.15
CA ALA A 12 1.85 -5.81 1.65
C ALA A 12 2.33 -5.95 0.20
N LEU A 13 1.96 -5.02 -0.69
CA LEU A 13 2.40 -5.02 -2.10
C LEU A 13 3.93 -4.85 -2.22
N ALA A 14 4.53 -3.98 -1.41
CA ALA A 14 5.98 -3.81 -1.39
C ALA A 14 6.70 -5.11 -0.98
N ARG A 15 6.27 -5.74 0.11
CA ARG A 15 6.83 -7.04 0.55
C ARG A 15 6.66 -8.13 -0.51
N PHE A 16 5.50 -8.18 -1.17
CA PHE A 16 5.27 -9.12 -2.27
C PHE A 16 6.26 -8.93 -3.41
N ALA A 17 6.47 -7.68 -3.85
CA ALA A 17 7.41 -7.35 -4.91
C ALA A 17 8.85 -7.71 -4.53
N ASP A 18 9.30 -7.37 -3.31
CA ASP A 18 10.64 -7.69 -2.83
C ASP A 18 10.92 -9.20 -2.87
N VAL A 19 9.96 -10.02 -2.39
CA VAL A 19 10.10 -11.48 -2.40
C VAL A 19 10.12 -12.03 -3.83
N ARG A 20 9.28 -11.52 -4.74
CA ARG A 20 9.30 -11.93 -6.16
C ARG A 20 10.62 -11.59 -6.84
N ILE A 21 11.12 -10.39 -6.61
CA ILE A 21 12.40 -9.93 -7.15
C ILE A 21 13.51 -10.85 -6.64
N ALA A 22 13.58 -11.09 -5.34
CA ALA A 22 14.63 -11.93 -4.78
C ALA A 22 14.53 -13.41 -5.23
N LEU A 23 13.31 -13.95 -5.41
CA LEU A 23 13.11 -15.29 -5.98
C LEU A 23 13.56 -15.39 -7.45
N SER A 24 13.44 -14.32 -8.21
CA SER A 24 13.92 -14.27 -9.61
C SER A 24 15.44 -14.39 -9.72
N TYR A 25 16.16 -13.93 -8.69
CA TYR A 25 17.61 -14.06 -8.61
C TYR A 25 18.05 -15.43 -8.07
N ARG A 26 17.31 -15.97 -7.09
CA ARG A 26 17.65 -17.26 -6.44
C ARG A 26 16.39 -17.99 -6.00
N GLU A 27 16.22 -19.21 -6.48
CA GLU A 27 15.12 -20.05 -6.04
C GLU A 27 15.38 -20.63 -4.64
N VAL A 28 14.78 -20.03 -3.62
CA VAL A 28 14.87 -20.47 -2.23
C VAL A 28 13.50 -20.98 -1.75
N PRO A 29 13.38 -22.25 -1.32
CA PRO A 29 12.09 -22.81 -0.88
C PRO A 29 11.40 -22.04 0.25
N ALA A 30 12.18 -21.45 1.18
CA ALA A 30 11.65 -20.61 2.24
C ALA A 30 10.97 -19.35 1.71
N MET A 31 11.53 -18.75 0.66
CA MET A 31 10.97 -17.55 0.03
C MET A 31 9.73 -17.87 -0.80
N ARG A 32 9.64 -19.05 -1.43
CA ARG A 32 8.39 -19.50 -2.08
C ARG A 32 7.25 -19.60 -1.08
N ARG A 33 7.50 -20.16 0.11
CA ARG A 33 6.50 -20.22 1.19
C ARG A 33 6.08 -18.83 1.68
N GLU A 34 7.03 -17.90 1.77
CA GLU A 34 6.74 -16.52 2.14
C GLU A 34 5.91 -15.81 1.06
N LEU A 35 6.24 -16.03 -0.22
CA LEU A 35 5.46 -15.51 -1.34
C LEU A 35 4.02 -16.03 -1.30
N ASP A 36 3.82 -17.32 -1.04
CA ASP A 36 2.49 -17.91 -0.90
C ASP A 36 1.72 -17.33 0.28
N ARG A 37 2.40 -17.05 1.40
CA ARG A 37 1.80 -16.40 2.58
C ARG A 37 1.31 -15.00 2.24
N ILE A 38 2.16 -14.18 1.63
CA ILE A 38 1.81 -12.80 1.24
C ILE A 38 0.71 -12.82 0.17
N SER A 39 0.73 -13.79 -0.76
CA SER A 39 -0.32 -13.94 -1.77
C SER A 39 -1.68 -14.23 -1.14
N ARG A 40 -1.74 -15.13 -0.14
CA ARG A 40 -2.97 -15.40 0.62
C ARG A 40 -3.44 -14.19 1.42
N GLU A 41 -2.52 -13.44 2.01
CA GLU A 41 -2.81 -12.18 2.72
C GLU A 41 -3.45 -11.15 1.78
N LEU A 42 -2.88 -10.95 0.58
CA LEU A 42 -3.42 -10.04 -0.44
C LEU A 42 -4.81 -10.47 -0.92
N CYS A 43 -5.02 -11.76 -1.20
CA CYS A 43 -6.35 -12.27 -1.55
C CYS A 43 -7.38 -12.00 -0.45
N ALA A 44 -7.02 -12.22 0.82
CA ALA A 44 -7.91 -11.96 1.95
C ALA A 44 -8.23 -10.46 2.13
N MET A 45 -7.24 -9.59 1.98
CA MET A 45 -7.41 -8.12 2.08
C MET A 45 -8.32 -7.56 0.98
N THR A 46 -8.27 -8.13 -0.21
CA THR A 46 -9.00 -7.65 -1.39
C THR A 46 -10.30 -8.38 -1.66
N GLY A 47 -10.53 -9.53 -1.00
CA GLY A 47 -11.64 -10.44 -1.28
C GLY A 47 -11.49 -11.22 -2.59
N ALA A 48 -10.29 -11.27 -3.16
CA ALA A 48 -9.99 -11.97 -4.39
C ALA A 48 -9.79 -13.48 -4.18
N ARG A 49 -9.97 -14.26 -5.26
CA ARG A 49 -9.67 -15.71 -5.26
C ARG A 49 -8.28 -16.04 -5.79
N THR A 50 -7.71 -15.16 -6.62
CA THR A 50 -6.39 -15.34 -7.23
C THR A 50 -5.50 -14.14 -6.92
N ILE A 51 -4.18 -14.33 -7.00
CA ILE A 51 -3.23 -13.25 -6.76
C ILE A 51 -3.35 -12.16 -7.84
N ASP A 52 -3.60 -12.53 -9.10
CA ASP A 52 -3.74 -11.56 -10.18
C ASP A 52 -4.99 -10.68 -9.99
N ASP A 53 -6.12 -11.29 -9.59
CA ASP A 53 -7.32 -10.54 -9.21
C ASP A 53 -7.05 -9.64 -8.00
N ALA A 54 -6.31 -10.14 -7.01
CA ALA A 54 -5.96 -9.36 -5.82
C ALA A 54 -5.16 -8.11 -6.18
N LEU A 55 -4.18 -8.22 -7.09
CA LEU A 55 -3.38 -7.08 -7.54
C LEU A 55 -4.25 -6.04 -8.27
N ALA A 56 -5.12 -6.47 -9.19
CA ALA A 56 -6.01 -5.58 -9.93
C ALA A 56 -7.02 -4.85 -9.01
N ILE A 57 -7.59 -5.57 -8.03
CA ILE A 57 -8.47 -4.96 -7.02
C ILE A 57 -7.69 -4.00 -6.14
N ALA A 58 -6.49 -4.37 -5.71
CA ALA A 58 -5.64 -3.51 -4.88
C ALA A 58 -5.32 -2.18 -5.59
N ASP A 59 -4.95 -2.21 -6.87
CA ASP A 59 -4.72 -1.01 -7.67
C ASP A 59 -5.96 -0.12 -7.75
N THR A 60 -7.13 -0.73 -7.92
CA THR A 60 -8.41 -0.01 -7.91
C THR A 60 -8.68 0.65 -6.56
N MET A 61 -8.40 -0.05 -5.44
CA MET A 61 -8.54 0.49 -4.08
C MET A 61 -7.58 1.67 -3.83
N LEU A 62 -6.36 1.60 -4.37
CA LEU A 62 -5.31 2.62 -4.19
C LEU A 62 -5.42 3.82 -5.13
N THR A 63 -6.09 3.67 -6.28
CA THR A 63 -6.36 4.76 -7.24
C THR A 63 -7.36 5.78 -6.70
N ARG A 64 -8.15 5.41 -5.68
CA ARG A 64 -9.03 6.36 -5.00
C ARG A 64 -8.17 7.42 -4.31
N PRO A 65 -8.32 8.72 -4.63
CA PRO A 65 -7.53 9.76 -3.99
C PRO A 65 -7.71 9.66 -2.47
N PRO A 66 -6.64 9.79 -1.67
CA PRO A 66 -6.80 9.87 -0.23
C PRO A 66 -7.86 10.93 0.04
N ARG A 67 -8.86 10.62 0.88
CA ARG A 67 -9.79 11.66 1.35
C ARG A 67 -8.90 12.76 1.90
N ARG A 68 -8.81 13.89 1.18
CA ARG A 68 -8.05 15.05 1.62
C ARG A 68 -8.63 15.36 2.99
N ARG A 69 -7.85 15.15 4.05
CA ARG A 69 -8.20 15.74 5.34
C ARG A 69 -8.30 17.22 5.03
N PRO A 70 -9.45 17.89 5.29
CA PRO A 70 -9.53 19.32 5.05
C PRO A 70 -8.31 19.91 5.72
N ALA A 71 -7.47 20.60 4.94
CA ALA A 71 -6.37 21.33 5.49
C ALA A 71 -7.03 22.31 6.46
N GLU A 72 -6.87 22.08 7.76
CA GLU A 72 -7.16 23.13 8.72
C GLU A 72 -6.27 24.27 8.28
N ALA A 73 -6.92 25.35 7.83
CA ALA A 73 -6.27 26.59 7.46
C ALA A 73 -5.59 27.10 8.72
N SER A 74 -4.37 26.63 8.97
CA SER A 74 -3.50 27.20 9.98
C SER A 74 -3.09 28.55 9.43
N GLY A 75 -3.84 29.56 9.87
CA GLY A 75 -3.58 30.95 9.59
C GLY A 75 -2.18 31.30 10.05
N ALA A 76 -1.30 31.53 9.08
CA ALA A 76 -0.09 32.29 9.29
C ALA A 76 -0.33 33.68 8.68
N THR A 77 -1.01 34.55 9.44
CA THR A 77 -0.80 35.98 9.31
C THR A 77 0.61 36.25 9.81
N VAL A 78 1.56 36.49 8.90
CA VAL A 78 2.77 37.22 9.26
C VAL A 78 2.56 38.65 8.81
N ASP A 79 2.14 39.46 9.77
CA ASP A 79 2.28 40.90 9.76
C ASP A 79 3.77 41.23 9.61
N VAL A 80 4.15 41.89 8.51
CA VAL A 80 5.51 42.42 8.35
C VAL A 80 5.45 43.90 8.70
N ALA A 81 5.55 44.18 10.00
CA ALA A 81 5.92 45.47 10.52
C ALA A 81 7.31 45.38 11.18
N THR A 82 8.26 46.15 10.65
CA THR A 82 9.29 46.94 11.37
C THR A 82 10.71 46.89 10.78
N ALA A 83 11.16 48.11 10.46
CA ALA A 83 12.51 48.68 10.48
C ALA A 83 13.54 48.36 9.37
N ALA A 84 13.72 49.35 8.49
CA ALA A 84 15.03 49.94 8.21
C ALA A 84 14.89 51.47 8.16
#